data_AF-A0A5Q3HB57-F1
#
_entry.id   AF-A0A5Q3HB57-F1
#
_cell.length_a   1.000
_cell.length_b   1.000
_cell.length_c   1.000
_cell.angle_alpha   90.00
_cell.angle_beta   90.00
_cell.angle_gamma   90.00
#
_symmetry.space_group_name_H-M   'P 1'
#
loop_
_entity.id
_entity.type
_entity.pdbx_description
1 polymer ?
#
loop_
_entity_poly.entity_id
_entity_poly.type
_entity_poly.pdbx_seq_one_letter_code
_entity_poly.pdbx_strand_id
1 'polypeptide(L)'
;MTETTTPASVPATGAERPRNPQRNRPQGQPQRTREVHPALEKLFELYPKLFGAHFLPLKLGAFQDLLAAHPEAFKKDELKVALGLHARSTRYLECVAAGHPRHNLQGEPVEPVAPEHVHHAIMEVFRRRQARSKEDLRPHVRARLMEAIEASGLSREAYAECIRTQDEVSTALLDEAFAELAAQAAKREALMRAFEASGKTEAEFADMYGMNPAEVGHTLERVRAARQA
;
A
#
# COMPACT_ATOMS: atom_id res chain seq x y z
N MET A 1 -5.91 52.44 -69.22
CA MET A 1 -4.44 52.50 -69.31
C MET A 1 -3.87 51.41 -68.41
N THR A 2 -3.06 50.53 -69.01
CA THR A 2 -2.08 49.58 -68.43
C THR A 2 -2.58 48.63 -67.33
N GLU A 3 -2.94 47.39 -67.67
CA GLU A 3 -2.04 46.20 -67.84
C GLU A 3 -1.73 45.51 -66.49
N THR A 4 -2.33 44.34 -66.24
CA THR A 4 -1.81 42.97 -66.49
C THR A 4 -1.01 42.46 -65.29
N THR A 5 -1.40 41.28 -64.77
CA THR A 5 -0.57 40.06 -64.74
C THR A 5 -0.83 39.21 -63.49
N THR A 6 -1.54 38.11 -63.68
CA THR A 6 -1.36 36.84 -62.93
C THR A 6 -0.16 36.11 -63.56
N PRO A 7 0.70 35.44 -62.76
CA PRO A 7 0.90 34.00 -62.98
C PRO A 7 0.94 33.25 -61.63
N ALA A 8 0.27 32.11 -61.49
CA ALA A 8 0.68 30.76 -61.88
C ALA A 8 1.64 30.06 -60.90
N SER A 9 1.04 29.14 -60.13
CA SER A 9 1.44 27.76 -59.79
C SER A 9 2.90 27.30 -59.95
N VAL A 10 3.49 26.80 -58.85
CA VAL A 10 4.57 25.79 -58.82
C VAL A 10 4.57 25.03 -57.47
N PRO A 11 5.21 23.85 -57.32
CA PRO A 11 4.53 22.59 -57.08
C PRO A 11 4.77 21.96 -55.69
N ALA A 12 3.86 21.08 -55.26
CA ALA A 12 4.06 20.20 -54.12
C ALA A 12 5.17 19.18 -54.43
N THR A 13 6.35 19.41 -53.86
CA THR A 13 7.46 18.45 -53.91
C THR A 13 7.50 17.70 -52.59
N GLY A 14 7.38 16.37 -52.66
CA GLY A 14 7.49 15.48 -51.51
C GLY A 14 8.88 15.58 -50.89
N ALA A 15 8.91 15.69 -49.55
CA ALA A 15 10.11 15.53 -48.76
C ALA A 15 9.90 14.33 -47.83
N GLU A 16 10.63 13.26 -48.13
CA GLU A 16 10.75 12.05 -47.33
C GLU A 16 11.19 12.36 -45.90
N ARG A 17 10.51 11.75 -44.93
CA ARG A 17 10.93 11.77 -43.53
C ARG A 17 12.20 10.91 -43.38
N PRO A 18 13.29 11.42 -42.78
CA PRO A 18 14.47 10.60 -42.54
C PRO A 18 14.14 9.51 -41.50
N ARG A 19 14.32 8.24 -41.91
CA ARG A 19 14.28 7.07 -41.03
C ARG A 19 15.40 7.18 -40.01
N ASN A 20 15.04 7.32 -38.75
CA ASN A 20 15.96 7.33 -37.63
C ASN A 20 16.63 5.93 -37.50
N PRO A 21 17.97 5.80 -37.47
CA PRO A 21 18.60 4.50 -37.37
C PRO A 21 18.39 3.92 -35.96
N GLN A 22 17.79 2.73 -35.94
CA GLN A 22 17.61 1.88 -34.78
C GLN A 22 18.96 1.68 -34.07
N ARG A 23 19.14 2.35 -32.93
CA ARG A 23 20.35 2.21 -32.11
C ARG A 23 20.28 0.86 -31.41
N ASN A 24 21.02 -0.12 -31.92
CA ASN A 24 21.26 -1.41 -31.27
C ASN A 24 21.73 -1.17 -29.83
N ARG A 25 20.87 -1.49 -28.85
CA ARG A 25 21.25 -1.56 -27.44
C ARG A 25 22.04 -2.86 -27.23
N PRO A 26 23.27 -2.83 -26.71
CA PRO A 26 23.97 -4.05 -26.34
C PRO A 26 23.18 -4.79 -25.25
N GLN A 27 22.80 -6.03 -25.55
CA GLN A 27 22.29 -6.98 -24.56
C GLN A 27 23.45 -7.48 -23.69
N GLY A 28 23.22 -7.54 -22.38
CA GLY A 28 24.09 -8.26 -21.45
C GLY A 28 25.21 -7.42 -20.82
N GLN A 29 24.86 -6.44 -19.99
CA GLN A 29 25.75 -6.11 -18.87
C GLN A 29 25.36 -7.01 -17.69
N PRO A 30 26.32 -7.70 -17.03
CA PRO A 30 26.03 -8.38 -15.78
C PRO A 30 25.47 -7.34 -14.81
N GLN A 31 24.36 -7.68 -14.15
CA GLN A 31 23.80 -6.85 -13.08
C GLN A 31 24.91 -6.61 -12.07
N ARG A 32 25.50 -5.41 -12.09
CA ARG A 32 26.35 -4.95 -10.99
C ARG A 32 25.49 -5.12 -9.76
N THR A 33 25.89 -6.02 -8.86
CA THR A 33 25.36 -6.06 -7.49
C THR A 33 25.44 -4.63 -7.01
N ARG A 34 24.28 -3.98 -6.87
CA ARG A 34 24.24 -2.60 -6.37
C ARG A 34 24.87 -2.65 -4.99
N GLU A 35 26.08 -2.10 -4.88
CA GLU A 35 26.76 -1.97 -3.59
C GLU A 35 25.79 -1.30 -2.63
N VAL A 36 25.58 -1.93 -1.48
CA VAL A 36 24.69 -1.39 -0.45
C VAL A 36 25.37 -0.15 0.11
N HIS A 37 24.58 0.88 0.41
CA HIS A 37 25.14 2.11 0.96
C HIS A 37 25.86 1.80 2.30
N PRO A 38 27.12 2.24 2.52
CA PRO A 38 27.91 1.84 3.69
C PRO A 38 27.23 2.14 5.04
N ALA A 39 26.58 3.31 5.15
CA ALA A 39 25.81 3.63 6.36
C ALA A 39 24.61 2.69 6.59
N LEU A 40 24.01 2.12 5.52
CA LEU A 40 22.94 1.14 5.66
C LEU A 40 23.47 -0.23 6.09
N GLU A 41 24.64 -0.64 5.60
CA GLU A 41 25.32 -1.86 6.08
C GLU A 41 25.61 -1.78 7.58
N LYS A 42 26.12 -0.63 8.03
CA LYS A 42 26.34 -0.38 9.47
C LYS A 42 25.07 -0.40 10.30
N LEU A 43 23.93 0.05 9.74
CA LEU A 43 22.63 -0.09 10.41
C LEU A 43 22.19 -1.56 10.52
N PHE A 44 22.51 -2.41 9.54
CA PHE A 44 22.25 -3.86 9.63
C PHE A 44 23.03 -4.51 10.77
N GLU A 45 24.29 -4.10 10.97
CA GLU A 45 25.15 -4.61 12.03
C GLU A 45 24.70 -4.13 13.42
N LEU A 46 24.40 -2.83 13.56
CA LEU A 46 24.06 -2.22 14.84
C LEU A 46 22.63 -2.55 15.29
N TYR A 47 21.68 -2.65 14.36
CA TYR A 47 20.25 -2.78 14.63
C TYR A 47 19.60 -3.91 13.82
N PRO A 48 20.05 -5.17 13.97
CA PRO A 48 19.58 -6.30 13.16
C PRO A 48 18.09 -6.60 13.34
N LYS A 49 17.48 -6.22 14.47
CA LYS A 49 16.03 -6.37 14.70
C LYS A 49 15.18 -5.43 13.86
N LEU A 50 15.70 -4.26 13.49
CA LEU A 50 14.98 -3.24 12.73
C LEU A 50 15.30 -3.29 11.23
N PHE A 51 16.56 -3.59 10.91
CA PHE A 51 17.08 -3.51 9.55
C PHE A 51 17.51 -4.87 8.98
N GLY A 52 17.50 -5.97 9.76
CA GLY A 52 18.02 -7.27 9.35
C GLY A 52 17.07 -8.10 8.48
N ALA A 53 16.84 -9.36 8.84
CA ALA A 53 16.00 -10.27 8.06
C ALA A 53 14.52 -9.82 8.00
N HIS A 54 14.03 -9.24 9.08
CA HIS A 54 12.69 -8.69 9.17
C HIS A 54 12.81 -7.19 9.42
N PHE A 55 12.27 -6.38 8.51
CA PHE A 55 12.28 -4.94 8.67
C PHE A 55 11.14 -4.55 9.60
N LEU A 56 11.29 -3.44 10.33
CA LEU A 56 10.23 -2.90 11.17
C LEU A 56 10.04 -1.42 10.87
N PRO A 57 8.79 -0.90 10.87
CA PRO A 57 8.55 0.53 10.71
C PRO A 57 9.28 1.32 11.80
N LEU A 58 9.96 2.39 11.42
CA LEU A 58 10.77 3.17 12.36
C LEU A 58 9.90 4.22 13.09
N LYS A 59 10.19 4.41 14.38
CA LYS A 59 9.66 5.50 15.22
C LYS A 59 9.92 6.87 14.56
N LEU A 60 8.99 7.80 14.72
CA LEU A 60 9.22 9.19 14.34
C LEU A 60 10.43 9.75 15.12
N GLY A 61 11.32 10.43 14.39
CA GLY A 61 12.56 10.94 14.97
C GLY A 61 13.71 9.93 15.07
N ALA A 62 13.56 8.68 14.57
CA ALA A 62 14.63 7.67 14.60
C ALA A 62 15.97 8.15 14.03
N PHE A 63 15.96 9.08 13.08
CA PHE A 63 17.19 9.71 12.58
C PHE A 63 17.98 10.44 13.67
N GLN A 64 17.30 11.21 14.53
CA GLN A 64 17.95 11.91 15.63
C GLN A 64 18.39 10.94 16.72
N ASP A 65 17.55 9.94 17.02
CA ASP A 65 17.88 8.87 17.97
C ASP A 65 19.17 8.14 17.53
N LEU A 66 19.33 7.86 16.23
CA LEU A 66 20.53 7.22 15.67
C LEU A 66 21.78 8.11 15.76
N LEU A 67 21.65 9.42 15.48
CA LEU A 67 22.77 10.36 15.61
C LEU A 67 23.20 10.54 17.06
N ALA A 68 22.24 10.55 18.00
CA ALA A 68 22.53 10.66 19.43
C ALA A 68 23.19 9.39 19.99
N ALA A 69 22.73 8.21 19.56
CA ALA A 69 23.31 6.93 19.98
C ALA A 69 24.70 6.67 19.37
N HIS A 70 24.97 7.20 18.17
CA HIS A 70 26.16 6.90 17.40
C HIS A 70 26.78 8.14 16.73
N PRO A 71 27.24 9.15 17.51
CA PRO A 71 27.66 10.45 16.99
C PRO A 71 28.88 10.38 16.06
N GLU A 72 29.78 9.42 16.30
CA GLU A 72 30.98 9.24 15.48
C GLU A 72 30.79 8.19 14.37
N ALA A 73 29.71 7.41 14.44
CA ALA A 73 29.53 6.26 13.57
C ALA A 73 28.86 6.61 12.23
N PHE A 74 28.15 7.75 12.17
CA PHE A 74 27.38 8.18 11.01
C PHE A 74 27.64 9.64 10.66
N LYS A 75 27.90 9.91 9.38
CA LYS A 75 27.75 11.27 8.84
C LYS A 75 26.28 11.55 8.58
N LYS A 76 25.84 12.77 8.95
CA LYS A 76 24.43 13.19 8.89
C LYS A 76 23.77 12.97 7.52
N ASP A 77 24.44 13.38 6.44
CA ASP A 77 23.89 13.29 5.08
C ASP A 77 23.86 11.84 4.58
N GLU A 78 24.90 11.07 4.87
CA GLU A 78 24.99 9.64 4.54
C GLU A 78 23.89 8.83 5.25
N LEU A 79 23.64 9.11 6.53
CA LEU A 79 22.57 8.46 7.28
C LEU A 79 21.18 8.81 6.71
N LYS A 80 20.97 10.08 6.33
CA LYS A 80 19.71 10.52 5.73
C LYS A 80 19.45 9.78 4.40
N VAL A 81 20.48 9.61 3.57
CA VAL A 81 20.40 8.83 2.34
C VAL A 81 20.09 7.36 2.64
N ALA A 82 20.81 6.74 3.57
CA ALA A 82 20.61 5.34 3.96
C ALA A 82 19.18 5.07 4.47
N LEU A 83 18.66 5.91 5.38
CA LEU A 83 17.28 5.78 5.86
C LEU A 83 16.27 6.00 4.75
N GLY A 84 16.52 6.94 3.83
CA GLY A 84 15.68 7.14 2.66
C GLY A 84 15.64 5.91 1.74
N LEU A 85 16.77 5.23 1.53
CA LEU A 85 16.84 3.99 0.77
C LEU A 85 16.08 2.87 1.49
N HIS A 86 16.26 2.74 2.81
CA HIS A 86 15.57 1.74 3.62
C HIS A 86 14.05 1.95 3.59
N ALA A 87 13.56 3.15 3.89
CA ALA A 87 12.13 3.47 3.98
C ALA A 87 11.38 3.36 2.64
N ARG A 88 12.08 3.42 1.50
CA ARG A 88 11.50 3.23 0.16
C ARG A 88 11.65 1.80 -0.38
N SER A 89 12.37 0.93 0.32
CA SER A 89 12.55 -0.46 -0.08
C SER A 89 11.23 -1.23 -0.04
N THR A 90 11.05 -2.21 -0.94
CA THR A 90 9.80 -3.00 -0.96
C THR A 90 9.60 -3.75 0.36
N ARG A 91 10.69 -4.28 0.97
CA ARG A 91 10.63 -4.98 2.26
C ARG A 91 10.11 -4.08 3.38
N TYR A 92 10.55 -2.83 3.43
CA TYR A 92 10.04 -1.88 4.41
C TYR A 92 8.56 -1.56 4.18
N LEU A 93 8.18 -1.31 2.93
CA LEU A 93 6.80 -1.01 2.58
C LEU A 93 5.87 -2.19 2.85
N GLU A 94 6.33 -3.43 2.70
CA GLU A 94 5.56 -4.63 3.08
C GLU A 94 5.26 -4.66 4.58
N CYS A 95 6.22 -4.30 5.43
CA CYS A 95 6.03 -4.22 6.88
C CYS A 95 5.06 -3.10 7.28
N VAL A 96 5.12 -1.95 6.60
CA VAL A 96 4.15 -0.85 6.79
C VAL A 96 2.77 -1.25 6.29
N ALA A 97 2.69 -1.88 5.12
CA ALA A 97 1.45 -2.35 4.53
C ALA A 97 0.79 -3.46 5.37
N ALA A 98 1.58 -4.23 6.12
CA ALA A 98 1.09 -5.21 7.09
C ALA A 98 0.51 -4.58 8.37
N GLY A 99 0.65 -3.26 8.56
CA GLY A 99 0.11 -2.54 9.72
C GLY A 99 0.93 -2.72 11.00
N HIS A 100 2.20 -3.13 10.90
CA HIS A 100 3.05 -3.21 12.09
C HIS A 100 3.23 -1.82 12.74
N PRO A 101 3.32 -1.74 14.08
CA PRO A 101 3.59 -0.48 14.76
C PRO A 101 5.01 0.00 14.43
N ARG A 102 5.26 1.28 14.72
CA ARG A 102 6.61 1.85 14.69
C ARG A 102 7.41 1.39 15.89
N HIS A 103 8.69 1.14 15.69
CA HIS A 103 9.60 0.62 16.70
C HIS A 103 10.73 1.60 17.01
N ASN A 104 11.12 1.68 18.29
CA ASN A 104 12.32 2.40 18.72
C ASN A 104 13.60 1.64 18.33
N LEU A 105 14.77 2.21 18.63
CA LEU A 105 16.07 1.61 18.31
C LEU A 105 16.32 0.26 19.03
N GLN A 106 15.63 0.03 20.14
CA GLN A 106 15.69 -1.22 20.91
C GLN A 106 14.81 -2.32 20.28
N GLY A 107 13.99 -1.97 19.30
CA GLY A 107 13.06 -2.88 18.63
C GLY A 107 11.74 -3.06 19.37
N GLU A 108 11.37 -2.13 20.25
CA GLU A 108 10.11 -2.16 20.99
C GLU A 108 9.05 -1.33 20.26
N PRO A 109 7.79 -1.78 20.22
CA PRO A 109 6.71 -1.03 19.59
C PRO A 109 6.38 0.23 20.40
N VAL A 110 6.20 1.36 19.71
CA VAL A 110 5.99 2.68 20.32
C VAL A 110 4.64 3.27 19.95
N GLU A 111 4.33 3.32 18.65
CA GLU A 111 3.17 4.03 18.14
C GLU A 111 2.63 3.32 16.87
N PRO A 112 1.31 3.34 16.62
CA PRO A 112 0.77 2.82 15.37
C PRO A 112 1.26 3.64 14.18
N VAL A 113 1.38 3.00 13.02
CA VAL A 113 1.60 3.73 11.78
C VAL A 113 0.27 4.39 11.36
N ALA A 114 0.32 5.68 11.02
CA ALA A 114 -0.88 6.41 10.63
C ALA A 114 -1.59 5.76 9.42
N PRO A 115 -2.93 5.75 9.37
CA PRO A 115 -3.70 5.06 8.34
C PRO A 115 -3.30 5.43 6.91
N GLU A 116 -2.94 6.70 6.66
CA GLU A 116 -2.50 7.19 5.36
C GLU A 116 -1.23 6.49 4.88
N HIS A 117 -0.26 6.32 5.79
CA HIS A 117 1.00 5.67 5.46
C HIS A 117 0.81 4.18 5.19
N VAL A 118 -0.08 3.50 5.94
CA VAL A 118 -0.42 2.09 5.69
C VAL A 118 -1.08 1.96 4.32
N HIS A 119 -2.06 2.80 4.01
CA HIS A 119 -2.75 2.84 2.72
C HIS A 119 -1.76 3.05 1.55
N HIS A 120 -0.92 4.08 1.63
CA HIS A 120 0.07 4.36 0.59
C HIS A 120 1.07 3.22 0.42
N ALA A 121 1.46 2.54 1.50
CA ALA A 121 2.34 1.38 1.41
C ALA A 121 1.65 0.19 0.70
N ILE A 122 0.37 -0.09 1.02
CA ILE A 122 -0.43 -1.12 0.33
C ILE A 122 -0.47 -0.83 -1.18
N MET A 123 -0.80 0.40 -1.55
CA MET A 123 -0.91 0.82 -2.95
C MET A 123 0.43 0.79 -3.69
N GLU A 124 1.52 1.21 -3.04
CA GLU A 124 2.86 1.19 -3.64
C GLU A 124 3.38 -0.26 -3.80
N VAL A 125 3.12 -1.15 -2.84
CA VAL A 125 3.45 -2.58 -2.94
C VAL A 125 2.66 -3.22 -4.07
N PHE A 126 1.36 -2.94 -4.16
CA PHE A 126 0.51 -3.40 -5.26
C PHE A 126 1.07 -2.97 -6.61
N ARG A 127 1.31 -1.66 -6.79
CA ARG A 127 1.84 -1.11 -8.04
C ARG A 127 3.15 -1.79 -8.45
N ARG A 128 4.07 -2.03 -7.51
CA ARG A 128 5.35 -2.73 -7.76
C ARG A 128 5.18 -4.20 -8.09
N ARG A 129 4.21 -4.90 -7.48
CA ARG A 129 3.92 -6.31 -7.75
C ARG A 129 3.21 -6.48 -9.09
N GLN A 130 2.19 -5.67 -9.36
CA GLN A 130 1.44 -5.68 -10.61
C GLN A 130 2.32 -5.36 -11.82
N ALA A 131 3.29 -4.44 -11.69
CA ALA A 131 4.24 -4.15 -12.77
C ALA A 131 5.12 -5.36 -13.18
N ARG A 132 5.19 -6.40 -12.34
CA ARG A 132 6.01 -7.61 -12.56
C ARG A 132 5.18 -8.88 -12.74
N SER A 133 3.86 -8.81 -12.55
CA SER A 133 2.94 -9.95 -12.64
C SER A 133 1.84 -9.68 -13.67
N LYS A 134 1.40 -10.75 -14.34
CA LYS A 134 0.22 -10.71 -15.22
C LYS A 134 -1.07 -11.13 -14.50
N GLU A 135 -0.96 -11.59 -13.26
CA GLU A 135 -2.10 -11.98 -12.43
C GLU A 135 -2.88 -10.75 -12.00
N ASP A 136 -4.18 -10.92 -11.79
CA ASP A 136 -5.01 -9.89 -11.17
C ASP A 136 -4.81 -9.89 -9.65
N LEU A 137 -4.07 -8.89 -9.15
CA LEU A 137 -3.81 -8.74 -7.72
C LEU A 137 -4.86 -7.90 -6.99
N ARG A 138 -5.87 -7.37 -7.70
CA ARG A 138 -6.91 -6.52 -7.10
C ARG A 138 -7.64 -7.19 -5.92
N PRO A 139 -8.03 -8.48 -5.97
CA PRO A 139 -8.69 -9.13 -4.84
C PRO A 139 -7.82 -9.13 -3.57
N HIS A 140 -6.52 -9.36 -3.71
CA HIS A 140 -5.59 -9.35 -2.57
C HIS A 140 -5.44 -7.94 -1.98
N VAL A 141 -5.31 -6.93 -2.84
CA VAL A 141 -5.17 -5.53 -2.39
C VAL A 141 -6.44 -5.04 -1.73
N ARG A 142 -7.61 -5.40 -2.26
CA ARG A 142 -8.89 -5.06 -1.65
C ARG A 142 -9.01 -5.66 -0.25
N ALA A 143 -8.68 -6.94 -0.07
CA ALA A 143 -8.64 -7.56 1.26
C ALA A 143 -7.68 -6.82 2.22
N ARG A 144 -6.48 -6.45 1.74
CA ARG A 144 -5.53 -5.65 2.54
C ARG A 144 -6.07 -4.28 2.92
N LEU A 145 -6.75 -3.58 2.00
CA LEU A 145 -7.37 -2.28 2.27
C LEU A 145 -8.49 -2.41 3.29
N MET A 146 -9.32 -3.45 3.19
CA MET A 146 -10.40 -3.72 4.14
C MET A 146 -9.84 -3.91 5.56
N GLU A 147 -8.79 -4.72 5.72
CA GLU A 147 -8.12 -4.89 7.01
C GLU A 147 -7.54 -3.57 7.54
N ALA A 148 -6.93 -2.74 6.68
CA ALA A 148 -6.38 -1.45 7.08
C ALA A 148 -7.48 -0.44 7.48
N ILE A 149 -8.62 -0.45 6.79
CA ILE A 149 -9.79 0.38 7.13
C ILE A 149 -10.34 -0.05 8.49
N GLU A 150 -10.59 -1.35 8.69
CA GLU A 150 -11.09 -1.86 9.97
C GLU A 150 -10.13 -1.54 11.12
N ALA A 151 -8.82 -1.76 10.93
CA ALA A 151 -7.80 -1.46 11.94
C ALA A 151 -7.67 0.04 12.26
N SER A 152 -8.02 0.92 11.31
CA SER A 152 -7.99 2.37 11.54
C SER A 152 -9.11 2.87 12.45
N GLY A 153 -10.25 2.15 12.51
CA GLY A 153 -11.45 2.60 13.21
C GLY A 153 -12.11 3.86 12.65
N LEU A 154 -11.68 4.34 11.47
CA LEU A 154 -12.20 5.56 10.86
C LEU A 154 -13.50 5.30 10.07
N SER A 155 -14.37 6.32 10.02
CA SER A 155 -15.49 6.32 9.08
C SER A 155 -14.99 6.41 7.63
N ARG A 156 -15.86 6.11 6.66
CA ARG A 156 -15.53 6.23 5.23
C ARG A 156 -15.06 7.64 4.88
N GLU A 157 -15.78 8.65 5.36
CA GLU A 157 -15.50 10.06 5.08
C GLU A 157 -14.17 10.49 5.71
N ALA A 158 -13.93 10.10 6.97
CA ALA A 158 -12.68 10.42 7.67
C ALA A 158 -11.47 9.74 6.99
N TYR A 159 -11.61 8.46 6.62
CA TYR A 159 -10.55 7.74 5.92
C TYR A 159 -10.27 8.34 4.53
N ALA A 160 -11.30 8.72 3.77
CA ALA A 160 -11.12 9.36 2.47
C ALA A 160 -10.40 10.72 2.58
N GLU A 161 -10.74 11.52 3.58
CA GLU A 161 -10.10 12.82 3.88
C GLU A 161 -8.64 12.66 4.32
N CYS A 162 -8.30 11.55 4.97
CA CYS A 162 -6.93 11.21 5.31
C CYS A 162 -6.06 10.96 4.06
N ILE A 163 -6.57 10.22 3.08
CA ILE A 163 -5.78 9.78 1.90
C ILE A 163 -5.57 10.91 0.88
N ARG A 164 -6.58 11.76 0.61
CA ARG A 164 -6.54 12.84 -0.41
C ARG A 164 -5.76 12.47 -1.68
N THR A 165 -6.04 11.30 -2.25
CA THR A 165 -5.39 10.82 -3.49
C THR A 165 -6.11 11.33 -4.73
N GLN A 166 -5.36 11.59 -5.81
CA GLN A 166 -5.90 11.90 -7.15
C GLN A 166 -5.78 10.70 -8.10
N ASP A 167 -5.27 9.56 -7.64
CA ASP A 167 -5.11 8.35 -8.46
C ASP A 167 -6.44 7.60 -8.60
N GLU A 168 -6.96 7.51 -9.83
CA GLU A 168 -8.24 6.87 -10.13
C GLU A 168 -8.27 5.39 -9.72
N VAL A 169 -7.14 4.68 -9.88
CA VAL A 169 -7.04 3.26 -9.52
C VAL A 169 -7.14 3.08 -8.00
N SER A 170 -6.42 3.90 -7.24
CA SER A 170 -6.49 3.93 -5.78
C SER A 170 -7.90 4.25 -5.28
N THR A 171 -8.56 5.24 -5.88
CA THR A 171 -9.93 5.63 -5.49
C THR A 171 -10.92 4.50 -5.77
N ALA A 172 -10.86 3.88 -6.96
CA ALA A 172 -11.74 2.77 -7.31
C ALA A 172 -11.57 1.56 -6.36
N LEU A 173 -10.33 1.17 -6.05
CA LEU A 173 -10.06 0.08 -5.11
C LEU A 173 -10.53 0.41 -3.69
N LEU A 174 -10.42 1.67 -3.27
CA LEU A 174 -10.92 2.11 -1.97
C LEU A 174 -12.44 2.04 -1.91
N ASP A 175 -13.14 2.50 -2.95
CA ASP A 175 -14.61 2.42 -3.03
C ASP A 175 -15.10 0.97 -3.05
N GLU A 176 -14.44 0.09 -3.81
CA GLU A 176 -14.73 -1.35 -3.79
C GLU A 176 -14.54 -1.96 -2.40
N ALA A 177 -13.46 -1.60 -1.69
CA ALA A 177 -13.20 -2.08 -0.33
C ALA A 177 -14.30 -1.64 0.65
N PHE A 178 -14.73 -0.38 0.60
CA PHE A 178 -15.84 0.11 1.42
C PHE A 178 -17.17 -0.55 1.08
N ALA A 179 -17.45 -0.77 -0.21
CA ALA A 179 -18.66 -1.47 -0.65
C ALA A 179 -18.68 -2.91 -0.13
N GLU A 180 -17.54 -3.61 -0.18
CA GLU A 180 -17.42 -4.97 0.35
C GLU A 180 -17.58 -5.01 1.88
N LEU A 181 -16.95 -4.10 2.62
CA LEU A 181 -17.13 -3.97 4.06
C LEU A 181 -18.60 -3.71 4.43
N ALA A 182 -19.27 -2.82 3.69
CA ALA A 182 -20.70 -2.53 3.89
C ALA A 182 -21.58 -3.75 3.61
N ALA A 183 -21.31 -4.49 2.53
CA ALA A 183 -22.03 -5.73 2.21
C ALA A 183 -21.83 -6.80 3.29
N GLN A 184 -20.59 -6.96 3.80
CA GLN A 184 -20.31 -7.86 4.91
C GLN A 184 -21.00 -7.41 6.21
N ALA A 185 -21.04 -6.12 6.51
CA ALA A 185 -21.78 -5.60 7.67
C ALA A 185 -23.28 -5.87 7.54
N ALA A 186 -23.87 -5.61 6.37
CA ALA A 186 -25.28 -5.86 6.09
C ALA A 186 -25.64 -7.35 6.21
N LYS A 187 -24.79 -8.26 5.71
CA LYS A 187 -24.98 -9.71 5.84
C LYS A 187 -25.00 -10.14 7.31
N ARG A 188 -24.06 -9.62 8.10
CA ARG A 188 -23.96 -9.91 9.54
C ARG A 188 -25.19 -9.39 10.31
N GLU A 189 -25.62 -8.18 10.03
CA GLU A 189 -26.84 -7.60 10.62
C GLU A 189 -28.10 -8.36 10.21
N ALA A 190 -28.21 -8.81 8.96
CA ALA A 190 -29.32 -9.64 8.51
C ALA A 190 -29.35 -10.99 9.25
N LEU A 191 -28.18 -11.61 9.46
CA LEU A 191 -28.07 -12.84 10.25
C LEU A 191 -28.50 -12.61 11.71
N MET A 192 -28.05 -11.51 12.32
CA MET A 192 -28.45 -11.14 13.68
C MET A 192 -29.96 -10.95 13.81
N ARG A 193 -30.60 -10.23 12.88
CA ARG A 193 -32.06 -10.04 12.90
C ARG A 193 -32.83 -11.35 12.69
N ALA A 194 -32.35 -12.21 11.80
CA ALA A 194 -32.95 -13.53 11.60
C ALA A 194 -32.83 -14.39 12.86
N PHE A 195 -31.68 -14.32 13.54
CA PHE A 195 -31.46 -14.99 14.81
C PHE A 195 -32.40 -14.46 15.91
N GLU A 196 -32.45 -13.15 16.12
CA GLU A 196 -33.34 -12.50 17.10
C GLU A 196 -34.83 -12.84 16.84
N ALA A 197 -35.27 -12.81 15.58
CA ALA A 197 -36.64 -13.15 15.20
C ALA A 197 -36.98 -14.63 15.39
N SER A 198 -35.98 -15.53 15.39
CA SER A 198 -36.21 -16.95 15.57
C SER A 198 -36.57 -17.33 17.02
N GLY A 199 -36.12 -16.55 18.00
CA GLY A 199 -36.25 -16.86 19.43
C GLY A 199 -35.50 -18.12 19.88
N LYS A 200 -34.63 -18.68 19.03
CA LYS A 200 -33.91 -19.93 19.26
C LYS A 200 -32.55 -19.70 19.91
N THR A 201 -31.96 -20.77 20.44
CA THR A 201 -30.54 -20.77 20.77
C THR A 201 -29.69 -20.73 19.50
N GLU A 202 -28.41 -20.31 19.62
CA GLU A 202 -27.50 -20.19 18.46
C GLU A 202 -27.29 -21.54 17.75
N ALA A 203 -27.21 -22.63 18.51
CA ALA A 203 -27.08 -23.98 17.97
C ALA A 203 -28.32 -24.39 17.15
N GLU A 204 -29.52 -24.21 17.71
CA GLU A 204 -30.77 -24.53 17.02
C GLU A 204 -31.01 -23.65 15.78
N PHE A 205 -30.58 -22.39 15.84
CA PHE A 205 -30.63 -21.49 14.69
C PHE A 205 -29.67 -21.93 13.59
N ALA A 206 -28.43 -22.30 13.94
CA ALA A 206 -27.45 -22.81 12.99
C ALA A 206 -27.94 -24.10 12.31
N ASP A 207 -28.45 -25.06 13.10
CA ASP A 207 -28.99 -26.32 12.60
C ASP A 207 -30.16 -26.09 11.62
N MET A 208 -31.06 -25.14 11.92
CA MET A 208 -32.21 -24.83 11.07
C MET A 208 -31.82 -24.37 9.65
N TYR A 209 -30.69 -23.66 9.52
CA TYR A 209 -30.21 -23.15 8.25
C TYR A 209 -29.03 -23.95 7.68
N GLY A 210 -28.66 -25.09 8.29
CA GLY A 210 -27.51 -25.89 7.88
C GLY A 210 -26.18 -25.12 7.97
N MET A 211 -26.09 -24.18 8.92
CA MET A 211 -24.89 -23.38 9.17
C MET A 211 -24.02 -24.04 10.24
N ASN A 212 -22.73 -23.68 10.28
CA ASN A 212 -21.83 -24.09 11.34
C ASN A 212 -22.12 -23.27 12.63
N PRO A 213 -22.44 -23.90 13.77
CA PRO A 213 -22.78 -23.19 15.00
C PRO A 213 -21.65 -22.30 15.52
N ALA A 214 -20.39 -22.69 15.35
CA ALA A 214 -19.25 -21.87 15.76
C ALA A 214 -19.14 -20.59 14.91
N GLU A 215 -19.38 -20.68 13.61
CA GLU A 215 -19.35 -19.53 12.69
C GLU A 215 -20.50 -18.55 12.96
N VAL A 216 -21.69 -19.09 13.24
CA VAL A 216 -22.85 -18.29 13.65
C VAL A 216 -22.53 -17.56 14.95
N GLY A 217 -22.06 -18.27 15.98
CA GLY A 217 -21.70 -17.68 17.28
C GLY A 217 -20.71 -16.53 17.14
N HIS A 218 -19.58 -16.75 16.46
CA HIS A 218 -18.59 -15.70 16.20
C HIS A 218 -19.15 -14.51 15.44
N THR A 219 -20.03 -14.76 14.46
CA THR A 219 -20.65 -13.69 13.69
C THR A 219 -21.58 -12.84 14.56
N LEU A 220 -22.41 -13.49 15.39
CA LEU A 220 -23.34 -12.81 16.30
C LEU A 220 -22.59 -12.05 17.40
N GLU A 221 -21.54 -12.64 17.99
CA GLU A 221 -20.64 -11.98 18.94
C GLU A 221 -20.02 -10.71 18.34
N ARG A 222 -19.53 -10.78 17.10
CA ARG A 222 -18.95 -9.63 16.40
C ARG A 222 -19.99 -8.52 16.19
N VAL A 223 -21.24 -8.85 15.87
CA VAL A 223 -22.32 -7.86 15.75
C VAL A 223 -22.66 -7.25 17.10
N ARG A 224 -22.75 -8.05 18.16
CA ARG A 224 -23.00 -7.57 19.54
C ARG A 224 -21.91 -6.60 19.98
N ALA A 225 -20.64 -6.93 19.75
CA ALA A 225 -19.52 -6.05 20.06
C ALA A 225 -19.56 -4.75 19.25
N ALA A 226 -19.88 -4.82 17.94
CA ALA A 226 -20.00 -3.64 17.09
C ALA A 226 -21.15 -2.70 17.48
N ARG A 227 -22.25 -3.21 18.06
CA ARG A 227 -23.35 -2.40 18.59
C ARG A 227 -23.04 -1.71 19.92
N GLN A 228 -22.00 -2.15 20.62
CA GLN A 228 -21.58 -1.62 21.93
C GLN A 228 -20.43 -0.60 21.84
N ALA A 229 -19.75 -0.53 20.69
CA ALA A 229 -18.66 0.42 20.40
C ALA A 229 -19.19 1.71 19.78
#